data_AF-A0A3S9B417-F1
#
_entry.id   AF-A0A3S9B417-F1
#
_cell.length_a   1.000
_cell.length_b   1.000
_cell.length_c   1.000
_cell.angle_alpha   90.00
_cell.angle_beta   90.00
_cell.angle_gamma   90.00
#
_symmetry.space_group_name_H-M   'P 1'
#
loop_
_entity.id
_entity.type
_entity.pdbx_description
1 polymer ?
#
loop_
_entity_poly.entity_id
_entity_poly.type
_entity_poly.pdbx_seq_one_letter_code
_entity_poly.pdbx_strand_id
1 'polypeptide(L)'
;MPYRLTPKDKSFQQTVRRIAGEQLARAIEEARAVPPDPNPERETGSTTDTGAQNLTERQRVHQLRKRIKKLRGLIRLVRPAFADFDRENTALRDIGRSLAPHREAQSLAAAFDDLVAAYRSDTALPPLRSQSVTALRRRLVVPLAEETGAAAPVIEAAATELAAIAERARSWKIRPKGAKAFAEGLADTHRAARKARVHAVKALAAIDTDPASPQAAESRWHAAEALHEWRKRVKAHAQHLRVLAPVWPEAIDPQVAAARALAEDLGRHHDLAELVRALGQDDLGHHPTRVALIDLAHTRQAAIEAKALAAGARILAEKSKPMAARHQALYKLWRAENGKTAKGETGDTAPAGSLPPVKGWFAAKPGRNGDADS
;
A
#
# COMPACT_ATOMS: atom_id res chain seq x y z
N MET A 1 5.29 14.13 -9.54
CA MET A 1 6.27 13.19 -10.13
C MET A 1 5.95 11.76 -9.72
N PRO A 2 6.14 10.75 -10.58
CA PRO A 2 5.53 9.45 -10.38
C PRO A 2 6.46 8.47 -9.62
N TYR A 3 5.88 7.77 -8.64
CA TYR A 3 6.48 6.63 -7.94
C TYR A 3 6.52 5.41 -8.90
N ARG A 4 7.37 5.49 -9.93
CA ARG A 4 7.63 4.46 -10.96
C ARG A 4 8.93 4.74 -11.70
N LEU A 5 9.41 3.77 -12.47
CA LEU A 5 10.51 3.93 -13.42
C LEU A 5 10.24 5.11 -14.37
N THR A 6 11.30 5.78 -14.81
CA THR A 6 11.24 6.75 -15.92
C THR A 6 12.43 6.54 -16.84
N PRO A 7 12.28 6.71 -18.17
CA PRO A 7 13.39 6.60 -19.12
C PRO A 7 14.56 7.54 -18.78
N LYS A 8 14.28 8.68 -18.12
CA LYS A 8 15.27 9.67 -17.70
C LYS A 8 16.29 9.14 -16.68
N ASP A 9 15.93 8.11 -15.91
CA ASP A 9 16.86 7.51 -14.94
C ASP A 9 17.89 6.64 -15.70
N LYS A 10 19.18 6.97 -15.65
CA LYS A 10 20.25 6.21 -16.33
C LYS A 10 20.52 4.85 -15.68
N SER A 11 20.02 4.63 -14.46
CA SER A 11 20.18 3.36 -13.72
C SER A 11 19.07 3.17 -12.69
N PHE A 12 18.86 1.93 -12.25
CA PHE A 12 17.90 1.63 -11.19
C PHE A 12 18.26 2.33 -9.86
N GLN A 13 19.55 2.54 -9.57
CA GLN A 13 19.97 3.35 -8.42
C GLN A 13 19.45 4.79 -8.52
N GLN A 14 19.52 5.41 -9.70
CA GLN A 14 18.98 6.75 -9.90
C GLN A 14 17.46 6.76 -9.71
N THR A 15 16.74 5.73 -10.16
CA THR A 15 15.31 5.59 -9.85
C THR A 15 15.04 5.54 -8.35
N VAL A 16 15.77 4.72 -7.60
CA VAL A 16 15.59 4.61 -6.15
C VAL A 16 15.85 5.96 -5.48
N ARG A 17 16.97 6.62 -5.79
CA ARG A 17 17.32 7.92 -5.21
C ARG A 17 16.30 9.00 -5.56
N ARG A 18 15.85 9.06 -6.81
CA ARG A 18 14.84 10.03 -7.27
C ARG A 18 13.52 9.81 -6.55
N ILE A 19 12.98 8.59 -6.55
CA ILE A 19 11.72 8.30 -5.86
C ILE A 19 11.85 8.59 -4.37
N ALA A 20 12.95 8.21 -3.74
CA ALA A 20 13.20 8.49 -2.33
C ALA A 20 13.24 9.99 -2.04
N GLY A 21 14.05 10.75 -2.79
CA GLY A 21 14.14 12.21 -2.68
C GLY A 21 12.79 12.89 -2.87
N GLU A 22 12.01 12.50 -3.88
CA GLU A 22 10.66 13.04 -4.11
C GLU A 22 9.69 12.73 -2.95
N GLN A 23 9.72 11.51 -2.40
CA GLN A 23 8.85 11.16 -1.28
C GLN A 23 9.27 11.88 0.00
N LEU A 24 10.58 12.05 0.25
CA LEU A 24 11.12 12.75 1.42
C LEU A 24 10.85 14.26 1.33
N ALA A 25 11.17 14.90 0.21
CA ALA A 25 10.95 16.33 0.00
C ALA A 25 9.47 16.70 0.21
N ARG A 26 8.56 15.94 -0.39
CA ARG A 26 7.13 16.15 -0.20
C ARG A 26 6.63 15.82 1.22
N ALA A 27 7.26 14.87 1.91
CA ALA A 27 6.92 14.59 3.31
C ALA A 27 7.30 15.76 4.22
N ILE A 28 8.46 16.37 3.97
CA ILE A 28 8.95 17.55 4.69
C ILE A 28 8.07 18.76 4.38
N GLU A 29 7.70 18.97 3.12
CA GLU A 29 6.77 20.04 2.71
C GLU A 29 5.41 19.92 3.41
N GLU A 30 4.77 18.75 3.36
CA GLU A 30 3.49 18.52 4.05
C GLU A 30 3.64 18.60 5.57
N ALA A 31 4.78 18.19 6.11
CA ALA A 31 5.06 18.37 7.52
C ALA A 31 5.28 19.84 7.87
N ARG A 32 5.52 20.76 6.94
CA ARG A 32 5.68 22.20 7.21
C ARG A 32 4.50 23.04 6.73
N ALA A 33 3.49 22.42 6.12
CA ALA A 33 2.26 23.09 5.73
C ALA A 33 1.51 23.53 7.00
N VAL A 34 1.74 24.77 7.43
CA VAL A 34 1.08 25.38 8.58
C VAL A 34 -0.42 25.55 8.26
N PRO A 35 -1.35 25.27 9.19
CA PRO A 35 -2.75 25.58 8.98
C PRO A 35 -2.97 27.10 8.83
N PRO A 36 -4.01 27.55 8.09
CA PRO A 36 -4.34 28.97 8.02
C PRO A 36 -4.72 29.48 9.41
N ASP A 37 -4.43 30.76 9.67
CA ASP A 37 -4.86 31.47 10.87
C ASP A 37 -6.36 31.23 11.09
N PRO A 38 -6.81 30.76 12.27
CA PRO A 38 -8.24 30.67 12.58
C PRO A 38 -8.96 32.03 12.56
N ASN A 39 -8.23 33.15 12.42
CA ASN A 39 -8.79 34.49 12.34
C ASN A 39 -8.48 35.16 10.98
N PRO A 40 -9.43 35.17 10.01
CA PRO A 40 -9.18 35.63 8.64
C PRO A 40 -9.08 37.17 8.47
N GLU A 41 -9.16 37.96 9.54
CA GLU A 41 -9.25 39.43 9.44
C GLU A 41 -7.91 40.17 9.30
N ARG A 42 -6.78 39.47 9.09
CA ARG A 42 -5.46 40.12 9.03
C ARG A 42 -4.59 39.74 7.83
N GLU A 43 -5.15 39.59 6.63
CA GLU A 43 -4.30 39.56 5.42
C GLU A 43 -4.93 40.37 4.28
N THR A 44 -4.87 41.70 4.40
CA THR A 44 -4.86 42.58 3.23
C THR A 44 -3.46 42.62 2.66
N GLY A 45 -3.27 41.95 1.52
CA GLY A 45 -2.25 42.32 0.54
C GLY A 45 -1.13 41.32 0.31
N SER A 46 -1.14 40.75 -0.89
CA SER A 46 0.02 40.32 -1.70
C SER A 46 0.08 38.83 -2.03
N THR A 47 -0.19 38.59 -3.31
CA THR A 47 0.05 37.42 -4.15
C THR A 47 1.39 36.72 -3.93
N THR A 48 1.35 35.39 -3.81
CA THR A 48 2.19 34.49 -4.62
C THR A 48 1.61 33.08 -4.65
N ASP A 49 1.27 32.63 -5.86
CA ASP A 49 0.86 31.27 -6.20
C ASP A 49 2.01 30.29 -5.91
N THR A 50 2.00 29.69 -4.73
CA THR A 50 2.72 28.44 -4.46
C THR A 50 1.70 27.49 -3.86
N GLY A 51 1.35 26.42 -4.56
CA GLY A 51 0.34 25.42 -4.19
C GLY A 51 0.63 24.60 -2.93
N ALA A 52 0.98 25.26 -1.83
CA ALA A 52 1.00 24.72 -0.49
C ALA A 52 -0.45 24.48 -0.06
N GLN A 53 -0.87 23.22 -0.10
CA GLN A 53 -2.17 22.84 0.45
C GLN A 53 -2.14 23.08 1.96
N ASN A 54 -3.07 23.90 2.45
CA ASN A 54 -3.34 24.09 3.86
C ASN A 54 -3.85 22.76 4.46
N LEU A 55 -3.03 22.09 5.28
CA LEU A 55 -3.35 20.78 5.86
C LEU A 55 -3.56 20.89 7.37
N THR A 56 -4.67 20.33 7.87
CA THR A 56 -4.85 20.08 9.30
C THR A 56 -3.77 19.13 9.83
N GLU A 57 -3.47 19.17 11.13
CA GLU A 57 -2.52 18.23 11.77
C GLU A 57 -2.83 16.77 11.42
N ARG A 58 -4.12 16.40 11.42
CA ARG A 58 -4.58 15.05 11.05
C ARG A 58 -4.21 14.68 9.62
N GLN A 59 -4.39 15.60 8.67
CA GLN A 59 -4.01 15.38 7.28
C GLN A 59 -2.49 15.30 7.13
N ARG A 60 -1.72 16.12 7.85
CA ARG A 60 -0.24 16.07 7.88
C ARG A 60 0.26 14.70 8.37
N VAL A 61 -0.25 14.21 9.51
CA VAL A 61 0.05 12.86 10.04
C VAL A 61 -0.27 11.78 9.00
N HIS A 62 -1.45 11.86 8.37
CA HIS A 62 -1.86 10.89 7.36
C HIS A 62 -0.88 10.83 6.18
N GLN A 63 -0.51 11.99 5.62
CA GLN A 63 0.36 12.03 4.46
C GLN A 63 1.80 11.61 4.81
N LEU A 64 2.33 12.03 5.97
CA LEU A 64 3.61 11.57 6.49
C LEU A 64 3.67 10.04 6.59
N ARG A 65 2.69 9.42 7.26
CA ARG A 65 2.60 7.95 7.38
C ARG A 65 2.52 7.27 6.01
N LYS A 66 1.78 7.86 5.07
CA LYS A 66 1.65 7.34 3.70
C LYS A 66 2.99 7.38 2.96
N ARG A 67 3.77 8.45 3.10
CA ARG A 67 5.10 8.60 2.48
C ARG A 67 6.14 7.70 3.10
N ILE A 68 6.17 7.60 4.43
CA ILE A 68 7.01 6.65 5.17
C ILE A 68 6.73 5.21 4.71
N LYS A 69 5.45 4.82 4.58
CA LYS A 69 5.07 3.49 4.06
C LYS A 69 5.55 3.28 2.62
N LYS A 70 5.53 4.30 1.76
CA LYS A 70 6.08 4.24 0.39
C LYS A 70 7.60 4.12 0.39
N LEU A 71 8.31 4.88 1.21
CA LEU A 71 9.78 4.80 1.32
C LEU A 71 10.23 3.42 1.79
N ARG A 72 9.60 2.90 2.85
CA ARG A 72 9.84 1.53 3.35
C ARG A 72 9.55 0.45 2.30
N GLY A 73 8.52 0.64 1.49
CA GLY A 73 8.22 -0.23 0.34
C GLY A 73 9.33 -0.20 -0.69
N LEU A 74 9.81 1.00 -1.05
CA LEU A 74 10.87 1.20 -2.04
C LEU A 74 12.19 0.55 -1.59
N ILE A 75 12.66 0.83 -0.37
CA ILE A 75 13.95 0.27 0.10
C ILE A 75 13.86 -1.24 0.31
N ARG A 76 12.67 -1.79 0.60
CA ARG A 76 12.47 -3.24 0.67
C ARG A 76 12.58 -3.92 -0.69
N LEU A 77 12.27 -3.23 -1.79
CA LEU A 77 12.47 -3.76 -3.15
C LEU A 77 13.94 -4.04 -3.44
N VAL A 78 14.83 -3.21 -2.89
CA VAL A 78 16.28 -3.28 -3.11
C VAL A 78 17.04 -3.80 -1.90
N ARG A 79 16.35 -4.34 -0.88
CA ARG A 79 16.96 -4.79 0.38
C ARG A 79 18.21 -5.66 0.16
N PRO A 80 18.20 -6.70 -0.69
CA PRO A 80 19.39 -7.55 -0.88
C PRO A 80 20.56 -6.80 -1.53
N ALA A 81 20.30 -5.67 -2.16
CA ALA A 81 21.27 -4.85 -2.89
C ALA A 81 21.59 -3.51 -2.20
N PHE A 82 21.14 -3.31 -0.97
CA PHE A 82 21.22 -2.02 -0.28
C PHE A 82 21.77 -2.19 1.14
N ALA A 83 23.06 -1.92 1.33
CA ALA A 83 23.76 -2.12 2.60
C ALA A 83 23.17 -1.28 3.74
N ASP A 84 22.69 -0.06 3.46
CA ASP A 84 22.09 0.82 4.48
C ASP A 84 20.62 0.46 4.80
N PHE A 85 20.08 -0.63 4.24
CA PHE A 85 18.67 -0.99 4.39
C PHE A 85 18.23 -1.03 5.84
N ASP A 86 18.96 -1.71 6.73
CA ASP A 86 18.52 -1.90 8.11
C ASP A 86 18.51 -0.58 8.88
N ARG A 87 19.52 0.28 8.68
CA ARG A 87 19.58 1.63 9.25
C ARG A 87 18.38 2.46 8.81
N GLU A 88 18.16 2.58 7.49
CA GLU A 88 17.11 3.47 6.95
C GLU A 88 15.71 2.92 7.20
N ASN A 89 15.52 1.60 7.13
CA ASN A 89 14.25 0.96 7.46
C ASN A 89 13.92 1.08 8.95
N THR A 90 14.91 1.09 9.84
CA THR A 90 14.71 1.31 11.28
C THR A 90 14.33 2.76 11.55
N ALA A 91 15.09 3.73 11.05
CA ALA A 91 14.75 5.15 11.18
C ALA A 91 13.33 5.45 10.67
N LEU A 92 12.98 4.99 9.46
CA LEU A 92 11.62 5.13 8.91
C LEU A 92 10.57 4.35 9.72
N ARG A 93 10.93 3.27 10.40
CA ARG A 93 10.02 2.51 11.28
C ARG A 93 9.64 3.36 12.48
N ASP A 94 10.64 3.95 13.10
CA ASP A 94 10.48 4.62 14.40
C ASP A 94 9.75 5.96 14.23
N ILE A 95 10.05 6.72 13.17
CA ILE A 95 9.24 7.89 12.77
C ILE A 95 7.79 7.46 12.47
N GLY A 96 7.61 6.34 11.78
CA GLY A 96 6.28 5.81 11.51
C GLY A 96 5.52 5.37 12.78
N ARG A 97 6.25 4.92 13.80
CA ARG A 97 5.69 4.47 15.08
C ARG A 97 5.26 5.65 15.94
N SER A 98 6.07 6.72 16.02
CA SER A 98 5.71 7.92 16.78
C SER A 98 4.42 8.58 16.25
N LEU A 99 4.19 8.51 14.93
CA LEU A 99 2.97 9.03 14.30
C LEU A 99 1.74 8.11 14.42
N ALA A 100 1.87 6.88 14.95
CA ALA A 100 0.78 5.91 14.92
C ALA A 100 -0.43 6.29 15.80
N PRO A 101 -0.25 6.71 17.07
CA PRO A 101 -1.37 7.05 17.95
C PRO A 101 -2.28 8.14 17.35
N HIS A 102 -1.68 9.20 16.78
CA HIS A 102 -2.42 10.33 16.17
C HIS A 102 -3.26 9.94 14.94
N ARG A 103 -3.15 8.70 14.43
CA ARG A 103 -3.96 8.18 13.32
C ARG A 103 -5.07 7.21 13.78
N GLU A 104 -4.90 6.58 14.94
CA GLU A 104 -5.75 5.48 15.41
C GLU A 104 -7.18 5.95 15.69
N ALA A 105 -7.35 7.02 16.47
CA ALA A 105 -8.66 7.61 16.76
C ALA A 105 -9.45 7.95 15.48
N GLN A 106 -8.77 8.52 14.48
CA GLN A 106 -9.38 8.86 13.20
C GLN A 106 -9.77 7.60 12.41
N SER A 107 -8.98 6.52 12.50
CA SER A 107 -9.27 5.27 11.78
C SER A 107 -10.49 4.60 12.39
N LEU A 108 -10.57 4.56 13.72
CA LEU A 108 -11.71 4.02 14.44
C LEU A 108 -12.98 4.82 14.19
N ALA A 109 -12.90 6.16 14.22
CA ALA A 109 -14.04 7.04 13.93
C ALA A 109 -14.58 6.83 12.50
N ALA A 110 -13.69 6.78 11.50
CA ALA A 110 -14.09 6.54 10.11
C ALA A 110 -14.71 5.14 9.93
N ALA A 111 -14.14 4.10 10.56
CA ALA A 111 -14.69 2.75 10.51
C ALA A 111 -16.10 2.69 11.15
N PHE A 112 -16.30 3.39 12.27
CA PHE A 112 -17.60 3.48 12.93
C PHE A 112 -18.62 4.21 12.04
N ASP A 113 -18.25 5.38 11.50
CA ASP A 113 -19.14 6.19 10.66
C ASP A 113 -19.53 5.44 9.38
N ASP A 114 -18.58 4.75 8.73
CA ASP A 114 -18.83 3.92 7.55
C ASP A 114 -19.75 2.73 7.87
N LEU A 115 -19.57 2.09 9.02
CA LEU A 115 -20.40 0.96 9.45
C LEU A 115 -21.84 1.40 9.77
N VAL A 116 -22.01 2.54 10.44
CA VAL A 116 -23.33 3.12 10.72
C VAL A 116 -24.04 3.54 9.43
N ALA A 117 -23.33 4.14 8.48
CA ALA A 117 -23.89 4.50 7.19
C ALA A 117 -24.35 3.24 6.43
N ALA A 118 -23.54 2.19 6.42
CA ALA A 118 -23.91 0.91 5.83
C ALA A 118 -25.14 0.28 6.52
N TYR A 119 -25.19 0.30 7.85
CA TYR A 119 -26.33 -0.19 8.61
C TYR A 119 -27.61 0.55 8.21
N ARG A 120 -27.57 1.89 8.18
CA ARG A 120 -28.75 2.72 7.85
C ARG A 120 -29.20 2.57 6.40
N SER A 121 -28.31 2.18 5.49
CA SER A 121 -28.65 1.94 4.09
C SER A 121 -29.36 0.60 3.85
N ASP A 122 -29.31 -0.31 4.81
CA ASP A 122 -29.99 -1.60 4.72
C ASP A 122 -31.40 -1.49 5.30
N THR A 123 -32.40 -1.46 4.43
CA THR A 123 -33.81 -1.31 4.80
C THR A 123 -34.40 -2.55 5.47
N ALA A 124 -33.69 -3.69 5.45
CA ALA A 124 -34.11 -4.91 6.14
C ALA A 124 -33.73 -4.91 7.63
N LEU A 125 -32.82 -4.03 8.05
CA LEU A 125 -32.37 -3.95 9.44
C LEU A 125 -33.26 -3.02 10.30
N PRO A 126 -33.49 -3.34 11.59
CA PRO A 126 -34.22 -2.46 12.49
C PRO A 126 -33.53 -1.11 12.68
N PRO A 127 -34.25 0.02 12.81
CA PRO A 127 -33.64 1.34 12.89
C PRO A 127 -32.76 1.52 14.13
N LEU A 128 -31.59 2.16 13.96
CA LEU A 128 -30.74 2.56 15.08
C LEU A 128 -31.26 3.84 15.73
N ARG A 129 -31.29 3.86 17.07
CA ARG A 129 -31.53 5.10 17.83
C ARG A 129 -30.36 6.06 17.67
N SER A 130 -30.60 7.24 17.09
CA SER A 130 -29.57 8.25 16.82
C SER A 130 -28.78 8.65 18.07
N GLN A 131 -29.46 8.81 19.21
CA GLN A 131 -28.80 9.16 20.48
C GLN A 131 -27.81 8.08 20.93
N SER A 132 -28.16 6.80 20.76
CA SER A 132 -27.28 5.67 21.09
C SER A 132 -26.05 5.63 20.19
N VAL A 133 -26.21 5.90 18.90
CA VAL A 133 -25.10 5.99 17.94
C VAL A 133 -24.14 7.12 18.34
N THR A 134 -24.67 8.31 18.62
CA THR A 134 -23.86 9.46 19.04
C THR A 134 -23.11 9.18 20.35
N ALA A 135 -23.77 8.56 21.33
CA ALA A 135 -23.16 8.22 22.61
C ALA A 135 -22.03 7.20 22.44
N LEU A 136 -22.23 6.14 21.65
CA LEU A 136 -21.19 5.14 21.35
C LEU A 136 -20.00 5.78 20.64
N ARG A 137 -20.25 6.58 19.59
CA ARG A 137 -19.19 7.28 18.88
C ARG A 137 -18.35 8.16 19.79
N ARG A 138 -19.00 8.91 20.70
CA ARG A 138 -18.30 9.78 21.65
C ARG A 138 -17.41 8.96 22.59
N ARG A 139 -17.94 7.89 23.18
CA ARG A 139 -17.19 7.01 24.09
C ARG A 139 -16.02 6.32 23.40
N LEU A 140 -16.14 5.98 22.12
CA LEU A 140 -15.06 5.37 21.35
C LEU A 140 -13.96 6.35 20.94
N VAL A 141 -14.30 7.61 20.60
CA VAL A 141 -13.34 8.50 19.91
C VAL A 141 -12.70 9.52 20.83
N VAL A 142 -13.43 10.02 21.83
CA VAL A 142 -12.94 11.10 22.71
C VAL A 142 -11.74 10.65 23.56
N PRO A 143 -11.77 9.50 24.25
CA PRO A 143 -10.64 9.08 25.09
C PRO A 143 -9.33 8.95 24.31
N LEU A 144 -9.38 8.31 23.13
CA LEU A 144 -8.19 8.17 22.28
C LEU A 144 -7.63 9.53 21.81
N ALA A 145 -8.50 10.52 21.57
CA ALA A 145 -8.05 11.84 21.15
C ALA A 145 -7.40 12.62 22.30
N GLU A 146 -7.95 12.51 23.52
CA GLU A 146 -7.44 13.17 24.72
C GLU A 146 -6.09 12.58 25.16
N GLU A 147 -5.95 11.25 25.17
CA GLU A 147 -4.71 10.55 25.55
C GLU A 147 -3.53 10.86 24.62
N THR A 148 -3.82 11.10 23.33
CA THR A 148 -2.79 11.25 22.30
C THR A 148 -2.18 12.66 22.26
N GLY A 149 -2.90 13.68 22.74
CA GLY A 149 -2.45 15.07 22.75
C GLY A 149 -2.23 15.69 21.36
N ALA A 150 -1.56 16.85 21.32
CA ALA A 150 -1.30 17.60 20.09
C ALA A 150 -0.29 16.89 19.18
N ALA A 151 -0.54 16.88 17.86
CA ALA A 151 0.35 16.20 16.91
C ALA A 151 1.51 17.08 16.44
N ALA A 152 1.42 18.41 16.60
CA ALA A 152 2.44 19.35 16.11
C ALA A 152 3.88 18.99 16.52
N PRO A 153 4.21 18.73 17.80
CA PRO A 153 5.60 18.42 18.18
C PRO A 153 6.13 17.14 17.51
N VAL A 154 5.28 16.12 17.36
CA VAL A 154 5.65 14.84 16.74
C VAL A 154 5.83 15.01 15.23
N ILE A 155 5.03 15.86 14.59
CA ILE A 155 5.17 16.20 13.16
C ILE A 155 6.51 16.91 12.91
N GLU A 156 6.89 17.88 13.74
CA GLU A 156 8.16 18.62 13.58
C GLU A 156 9.39 17.72 13.81
N ALA A 157 9.34 16.86 14.82
CA ALA A 157 10.38 15.85 15.05
C ALA A 157 10.50 14.90 13.85
N ALA A 158 9.37 14.41 13.32
CA ALA A 158 9.35 13.57 12.12
C ALA A 158 9.93 14.30 10.90
N ALA A 159 9.62 15.59 10.71
CA ALA A 159 10.16 16.39 9.61
C ALA A 159 11.68 16.50 9.66
N THR A 160 12.23 16.73 10.86
CA THR A 160 13.68 16.82 11.09
C THR A 160 14.40 15.51 10.74
N GLU A 161 13.88 14.39 11.24
CA GLU A 161 14.45 13.06 10.94
C GLU A 161 14.34 12.68 9.46
N LEU A 162 13.22 13.03 8.82
CA LEU A 162 13.05 12.84 7.37
C LEU A 162 14.01 13.70 6.55
N ALA A 163 14.35 14.91 7.00
CA ALA A 163 15.37 15.74 6.37
C ALA A 163 16.77 15.09 6.49
N ALA A 164 17.11 14.53 7.65
CA ALA A 164 18.36 13.80 7.83
C ALA A 164 18.44 12.55 6.93
N ILE A 165 17.32 11.82 6.74
CA ILE A 165 17.24 10.71 5.78
C ILE A 165 17.40 11.23 4.34
N ALA A 166 16.84 12.39 4.01
CA ALA A 166 16.92 12.99 2.67
C ALA A 166 18.37 13.29 2.26
N GLU A 167 19.19 13.80 3.18
CA GLU A 167 20.62 14.03 2.91
C GLU A 167 21.37 12.73 2.64
N ARG A 168 21.14 11.68 3.43
CA ARG A 168 21.74 10.36 3.20
C ARG A 168 21.26 9.70 1.90
N ALA A 169 19.99 9.88 1.54
CA ALA A 169 19.40 9.30 0.35
C ALA A 169 20.09 9.74 -0.95
N ARG A 170 20.71 10.92 -0.96
CA ARG A 170 21.51 11.43 -2.10
C ARG A 170 22.70 10.53 -2.41
N SER A 171 23.29 9.89 -1.40
CA SER A 171 24.51 9.07 -1.53
C SER A 171 24.28 7.56 -1.49
N TRP A 172 23.06 7.07 -1.22
CA TRP A 172 22.70 5.64 -1.19
C TRP A 172 23.25 4.84 -2.36
N LYS A 173 23.96 3.75 -2.09
CA LYS A 173 24.56 2.88 -3.12
C LYS A 173 23.73 1.61 -3.26
N ILE A 174 23.27 1.33 -4.48
CA ILE A 174 22.50 0.11 -4.79
C ILE A 174 23.37 -0.79 -5.66
N ARG A 175 23.76 -1.96 -5.14
CA ARG A 175 24.66 -2.92 -5.79
C ARG A 175 24.19 -4.35 -5.57
N PRO A 176 24.18 -5.22 -6.59
CA PRO A 176 24.67 -5.01 -7.97
C PRO A 176 23.79 -4.08 -8.80
N LYS A 177 24.32 -3.56 -9.92
CA LYS A 177 23.62 -2.61 -10.80
C LYS A 177 22.53 -3.29 -11.65
N GLY A 178 21.65 -2.47 -12.23
CA GLY A 178 20.67 -2.90 -13.22
C GLY A 178 19.57 -3.77 -12.63
N ALA A 179 19.05 -4.71 -13.43
CA ALA A 179 17.88 -5.51 -13.05
C ALA A 179 18.12 -6.44 -11.86
N LYS A 180 19.39 -6.80 -11.57
CA LYS A 180 19.75 -7.59 -10.38
C LYS A 180 19.52 -6.82 -9.07
N ALA A 181 19.46 -5.49 -9.11
CA ALA A 181 19.26 -4.64 -7.93
C ALA A 181 17.92 -4.87 -7.21
N PHE A 182 16.89 -5.36 -7.93
CA PHE A 182 15.54 -5.49 -7.38
C PHE A 182 14.96 -6.90 -7.47
N ALA A 183 15.51 -7.79 -8.32
CA ALA A 183 14.89 -9.07 -8.62
C ALA A 183 14.69 -9.94 -7.36
N GLU A 184 15.69 -10.00 -6.48
CA GLU A 184 15.60 -10.78 -5.25
C GLU A 184 14.61 -10.16 -4.24
N GLY A 185 14.67 -8.85 -4.00
CA GLY A 185 13.73 -8.18 -3.07
C GLY A 185 12.27 -8.23 -3.55
N LEU A 186 12.06 -8.22 -4.87
CA LEU A 186 10.75 -8.45 -5.49
C LEU A 186 10.25 -9.89 -5.24
N ALA A 187 11.11 -10.90 -5.46
CA ALA A 187 10.77 -12.30 -5.21
C ALA A 187 10.48 -12.55 -3.72
N ASP A 188 11.25 -11.95 -2.82
CA ASP A 188 11.08 -12.09 -1.38
C ASP A 188 9.78 -11.46 -0.89
N THR A 189 9.45 -10.28 -1.40
CA THR A 189 8.20 -9.60 -1.05
C THR A 189 6.98 -10.39 -1.55
N HIS A 190 7.04 -10.91 -2.78
CA HIS A 190 6.02 -11.80 -3.31
C HIS A 190 5.90 -13.10 -2.48
N ARG A 191 7.03 -13.72 -2.13
CA ARG A 191 7.08 -14.92 -1.28
C ARG A 191 6.46 -14.67 0.10
N ALA A 192 6.77 -13.52 0.71
CA ALA A 192 6.20 -13.14 1.99
C ALA A 192 4.69 -12.96 1.90
N ALA A 193 4.17 -12.38 0.82
CA ALA A 193 2.73 -12.27 0.58
C ALA A 193 2.07 -13.64 0.43
N ARG A 194 2.69 -14.58 -0.31
CA ARG A 194 2.20 -15.97 -0.42
C ARG A 194 2.16 -16.68 0.93
N LYS A 195 3.23 -16.58 1.73
CA LYS A 195 3.29 -17.19 3.07
C LYS A 195 2.22 -16.59 3.98
N ALA A 196 2.10 -15.27 4.04
CA ALA A 196 1.11 -14.60 4.87
C ALA A 196 -0.34 -14.97 4.49
N ARG A 197 -0.63 -15.16 3.19
CA ARG A 197 -1.92 -15.70 2.73
C ARG A 197 -2.20 -17.08 3.34
N VAL A 198 -1.22 -17.99 3.31
CA VAL A 198 -1.38 -19.33 3.88
C VAL A 198 -1.65 -19.25 5.38
N HIS A 199 -0.94 -18.38 6.11
CA HIS A 199 -1.21 -18.16 7.53
C HIS A 199 -2.60 -17.59 7.77
N ALA A 200 -3.05 -16.62 6.98
CA ALA A 200 -4.41 -16.07 7.09
C ALA A 200 -5.48 -17.13 6.84
N VAL A 201 -5.32 -17.99 5.83
CA VAL A 201 -6.24 -19.12 5.57
C VAL A 201 -6.29 -20.08 6.76
N LYS A 202 -5.14 -20.44 7.32
CA LYS A 202 -5.07 -21.33 8.49
C LYS A 202 -5.72 -20.71 9.72
N ALA A 203 -5.48 -19.42 9.96
CA ALA A 203 -6.06 -18.72 11.10
C ALA A 203 -7.59 -18.60 10.97
N LEU A 204 -8.11 -18.30 9.78
CA LEU A 204 -9.56 -18.30 9.53
C LEU A 204 -10.18 -19.69 9.75
N ALA A 205 -9.52 -20.76 9.31
CA ALA A 205 -9.99 -22.12 9.51
C ALA A 205 -9.93 -22.59 10.98
N ALA A 206 -9.17 -21.90 11.82
CA ALA A 206 -9.02 -22.19 13.25
C ALA A 206 -9.91 -21.30 14.15
N ILE A 207 -10.79 -20.48 13.56
CA ILE A 207 -11.76 -19.69 14.32
C ILE A 207 -12.71 -20.64 15.03
N ASP A 208 -12.87 -20.46 16.33
CA ASP A 208 -13.89 -21.16 17.10
C ASP A 208 -15.28 -20.62 16.73
N THR A 209 -16.12 -21.53 16.23
CA THR A 209 -17.45 -21.23 15.73
C THR A 209 -18.51 -21.23 16.82
N ASP A 210 -18.20 -21.70 18.03
CA ASP A 210 -19.13 -21.65 19.16
C ASP A 210 -19.22 -20.21 19.70
N PRO A 211 -20.36 -19.50 19.52
CA PRO A 211 -20.51 -18.14 20.02
C PRO A 211 -20.54 -18.06 21.56
N ALA A 212 -20.77 -19.17 22.26
CA ALA A 212 -20.73 -19.23 23.72
C ALA A 212 -19.32 -19.47 24.28
N SER A 213 -18.36 -19.83 23.43
CA SER A 213 -16.97 -20.07 23.82
C SER A 213 -16.23 -18.76 24.08
N PRO A 214 -15.56 -18.60 25.25
CA PRO A 214 -14.69 -17.45 25.50
C PRO A 214 -13.53 -17.32 24.49
N GLN A 215 -13.14 -18.43 23.84
CA GLN A 215 -12.07 -18.48 22.84
C GLN A 215 -12.52 -17.97 21.45
N ALA A 216 -13.82 -17.79 21.23
CA ALA A 216 -14.37 -17.37 19.94
C ALA A 216 -14.01 -15.92 19.57
N ALA A 217 -13.89 -15.03 20.55
CA ALA A 217 -13.42 -13.66 20.32
C ALA A 217 -11.90 -13.62 20.07
N GLU A 218 -11.13 -14.38 20.87
CA GLU A 218 -9.67 -14.44 20.76
C GLU A 218 -9.20 -15.04 19.43
N SER A 219 -9.79 -16.16 19.01
CA SER A 219 -9.45 -16.81 17.74
C SER A 219 -9.80 -15.93 16.53
N ARG A 220 -10.92 -15.18 16.57
CA ARG A 220 -11.25 -14.17 15.54
C ARG A 220 -10.24 -13.04 15.50
N TRP A 221 -9.80 -12.55 16.65
CA TRP A 221 -8.75 -11.53 16.72
C TRP A 221 -7.45 -12.02 16.11
N HIS A 222 -7.01 -13.24 16.46
CA HIS A 222 -5.81 -13.85 15.89
C HIS A 222 -5.89 -13.98 14.36
N ALA A 223 -7.05 -14.37 13.83
CA ALA A 223 -7.28 -14.39 12.39
C ALA A 223 -7.18 -12.99 11.78
N ALA A 224 -7.78 -11.97 12.40
CA ALA A 224 -7.68 -10.59 11.94
C ALA A 224 -6.23 -10.08 11.91
N GLU A 225 -5.40 -10.45 12.89
CA GLU A 225 -3.97 -10.13 12.87
C GLU A 225 -3.23 -10.80 11.70
N ALA A 226 -3.55 -12.07 11.41
CA ALA A 226 -2.99 -12.79 10.27
C ALA A 226 -3.39 -12.15 8.92
N LEU A 227 -4.66 -11.75 8.77
CA LEU A 227 -5.12 -10.99 7.59
C LEU A 227 -4.45 -9.61 7.50
N HIS A 228 -4.26 -8.93 8.63
CA HIS A 228 -3.55 -7.64 8.68
C HIS A 228 -2.08 -7.79 8.27
N GLU A 229 -1.39 -8.85 8.70
CA GLU A 229 -0.04 -9.14 8.20
C GLU A 229 -0.05 -9.40 6.70
N TRP A 230 -0.98 -10.23 6.22
CA TRP A 230 -1.10 -10.48 4.79
C TRP A 230 -1.30 -9.19 3.99
N ARG A 231 -2.16 -8.29 4.47
CA ARG A 231 -2.36 -6.96 3.89
C ARG A 231 -1.05 -6.18 3.76
N LYS A 232 -0.23 -6.14 4.82
CA LYS A 232 1.06 -5.42 4.80
C LYS A 232 1.95 -5.94 3.68
N ARG A 233 1.96 -7.26 3.43
CA ARG A 233 2.74 -7.88 2.36
C ARG A 233 2.17 -7.60 0.97
N VAL A 234 0.85 -7.70 0.78
CA VAL A 234 0.19 -7.38 -0.50
C VAL A 234 0.44 -5.91 -0.86
N LYS A 235 0.34 -5.00 0.11
CA LYS A 235 0.61 -3.57 -0.12
C LYS A 235 2.04 -3.31 -0.59
N ALA A 236 3.04 -3.99 0.00
CA ALA A 236 4.42 -3.90 -0.44
C ALA A 236 4.59 -4.46 -1.87
N HIS A 237 3.98 -5.60 -2.17
CA HIS A 237 4.02 -6.18 -3.52
C HIS A 237 3.39 -5.26 -4.57
N ALA A 238 2.22 -4.67 -4.29
CA ALA A 238 1.57 -3.70 -5.17
C ALA A 238 2.43 -2.45 -5.41
N GLN A 239 3.18 -2.00 -4.40
CA GLN A 239 4.14 -0.90 -4.55
C GLN A 239 5.31 -1.28 -5.46
N HIS A 240 5.83 -2.51 -5.34
CA HIS A 240 6.92 -2.99 -6.19
C HIS A 240 6.49 -3.13 -7.65
N LEU A 241 5.31 -3.72 -7.90
CA LEU A 241 4.73 -3.76 -9.23
C LEU A 241 4.51 -2.35 -9.80
N ARG A 242 4.01 -1.41 -8.98
CA ARG A 242 3.85 -0.01 -9.40
C ARG A 242 5.18 0.62 -9.83
N VAL A 243 6.28 0.32 -9.13
CA VAL A 243 7.59 0.85 -9.51
C VAL A 243 7.95 0.37 -10.91
N LEU A 244 7.72 -0.92 -11.18
CA LEU A 244 8.10 -1.60 -12.41
C LEU A 244 7.09 -1.48 -13.55
N ALA A 245 5.86 -1.04 -13.30
CA ALA A 245 4.78 -0.97 -14.29
C ALA A 245 5.17 -0.39 -15.65
N PRO A 246 6.01 0.66 -15.76
CA PRO A 246 6.42 1.20 -17.05
C PRO A 246 7.16 0.24 -17.99
N VAL A 247 7.66 -0.91 -17.52
CA VAL A 247 8.32 -1.88 -18.41
C VAL A 247 7.34 -2.62 -19.32
N TRP A 248 6.07 -2.71 -18.93
CA TRP A 248 4.97 -3.25 -19.73
C TRP A 248 3.62 -2.85 -19.09
N PRO A 249 3.15 -1.61 -19.31
CA PRO A 249 1.98 -1.06 -18.63
C PRO A 249 0.72 -1.91 -18.78
N GLU A 250 0.44 -2.38 -19.99
CA GLU A 250 -0.77 -3.13 -20.35
C GLU A 250 -0.89 -4.43 -19.54
N ALA A 251 0.24 -5.09 -19.25
CA ALA A 251 0.24 -6.31 -18.46
C ALA A 251 0.35 -6.05 -16.94
N ILE A 252 1.09 -5.02 -16.52
CA ILE A 252 1.44 -4.82 -15.10
C ILE A 252 0.44 -3.91 -14.38
N ASP A 253 -0.10 -2.88 -15.02
CA ASP A 253 -1.05 -1.97 -14.37
C ASP A 253 -2.33 -2.69 -13.87
N PRO A 254 -2.93 -3.65 -14.60
CA PRO A 254 -4.02 -4.46 -14.08
C PRO A 254 -3.63 -5.27 -12.83
N GLN A 255 -2.40 -5.79 -12.77
CA GLN A 255 -1.89 -6.51 -11.59
C GLN A 255 -1.70 -5.57 -10.40
N VAL A 256 -1.21 -4.35 -10.65
CA VAL A 256 -1.12 -3.29 -9.62
C VAL A 256 -2.50 -2.94 -9.08
N ALA A 257 -3.49 -2.75 -9.95
CA ALA A 257 -4.86 -2.43 -9.56
C ALA A 257 -5.49 -3.56 -8.72
N ALA A 258 -5.37 -4.81 -9.17
CA ALA A 258 -5.88 -5.97 -8.45
C ALA A 258 -5.22 -6.12 -7.06
N ALA A 259 -3.89 -5.98 -6.97
CA ALA A 259 -3.17 -6.07 -5.69
C ALA A 259 -3.53 -4.91 -4.74
N ARG A 260 -3.80 -3.70 -5.26
CA ARG A 260 -4.29 -2.58 -4.44
C ARG A 260 -5.70 -2.83 -3.92
N ALA A 261 -6.61 -3.27 -4.78
CA ALA A 261 -7.97 -3.60 -4.40
C ALA A 261 -7.99 -4.65 -3.27
N LEU A 262 -7.18 -5.71 -3.39
CA LEU A 262 -7.01 -6.69 -2.33
C LEU A 262 -6.47 -6.07 -1.01
N ALA A 263 -5.46 -5.20 -1.08
CA ALA A 263 -4.93 -4.54 0.11
C ALA A 263 -5.92 -3.55 0.75
N GLU A 264 -6.86 -3.01 -0.02
CA GLU A 264 -7.95 -2.16 0.45
C GLU A 264 -9.06 -2.98 1.11
N ASP A 265 -9.47 -4.09 0.49
CA ASP A 265 -10.40 -5.07 1.07
C ASP A 265 -9.90 -5.56 2.44
N LEU A 266 -8.66 -6.07 2.49
CA LEU A 266 -8.04 -6.48 3.76
C LEU A 266 -7.85 -5.30 4.75
N GLY A 267 -7.82 -4.07 4.26
CA GLY A 267 -7.78 -2.88 5.11
C GLY A 267 -9.10 -2.65 5.83
N ARG A 268 -10.20 -2.69 5.08
CA ARG A 268 -11.55 -2.62 5.64
C ARG A 268 -11.83 -3.74 6.64
N HIS A 269 -11.36 -4.96 6.37
CA HIS A 269 -11.45 -6.08 7.31
C HIS A 269 -10.80 -5.76 8.66
N HIS A 270 -9.57 -5.24 8.64
CA HIS A 270 -8.84 -4.87 9.84
C HIS A 270 -9.47 -3.68 10.57
N ASP A 271 -9.93 -2.66 9.84
CA ASP A 271 -10.63 -1.52 10.43
C ASP A 271 -11.91 -1.97 11.15
N LEU A 272 -12.63 -2.96 10.61
CA LEU A 272 -13.77 -3.61 11.29
C LEU A 272 -13.33 -4.43 12.52
N ALA A 273 -12.21 -5.15 12.45
CA ALA A 273 -11.70 -5.94 13.58
C ALA A 273 -11.34 -5.04 14.78
N GLU A 274 -10.65 -3.94 14.53
CA GLU A 274 -10.35 -2.92 15.55
C GLU A 274 -11.63 -2.33 16.13
N LEU A 275 -12.63 -2.05 15.28
CA LEU A 275 -13.92 -1.55 15.72
C LEU A 275 -14.68 -2.57 16.58
N VAL A 276 -14.72 -3.84 16.20
CA VAL A 276 -15.32 -4.91 17.01
C VAL A 276 -14.61 -5.02 18.36
N ARG A 277 -13.28 -4.99 18.40
CA ARG A 277 -12.51 -5.01 19.65
C ARG A 277 -12.83 -3.82 20.55
N ALA A 278 -12.92 -2.63 19.97
CA ALA A 278 -13.25 -1.40 20.71
C ALA A 278 -14.70 -1.40 21.20
N LEU A 279 -15.65 -1.85 20.35
CA LEU A 279 -17.03 -2.08 20.75
C LEU A 279 -17.13 -3.22 21.75
N GLY A 280 -16.17 -4.14 21.84
CA GLY A 280 -16.16 -5.28 22.75
C GLY A 280 -15.88 -4.94 24.22
N GLN A 281 -15.44 -3.72 24.53
CA GLN A 281 -15.10 -3.32 25.90
C GLN A 281 -16.35 -3.24 26.82
N ASP A 282 -16.20 -3.69 28.07
CA ASP A 282 -17.30 -3.80 29.03
C ASP A 282 -17.82 -2.45 29.55
N ASP A 283 -16.95 -1.45 29.61
CA ASP A 283 -17.24 -0.07 30.03
C ASP A 283 -18.24 0.67 29.11
N LEU A 284 -18.43 0.16 27.88
CA LEU A 284 -19.45 0.66 26.96
C LEU A 284 -20.87 0.22 27.34
N GLY A 285 -21.01 -0.79 28.22
CA GLY A 285 -22.28 -1.37 28.64
C GLY A 285 -22.98 -2.18 27.54
N HIS A 286 -24.04 -2.90 27.91
CA HIS A 286 -24.84 -3.68 26.95
C HIS A 286 -25.94 -2.80 26.35
N HIS A 287 -25.91 -2.57 25.03
CA HIS A 287 -26.92 -1.78 24.33
C HIS A 287 -27.28 -2.43 22.98
N PRO A 288 -28.57 -2.50 22.58
CA PRO A 288 -28.98 -3.15 21.33
C PRO A 288 -28.23 -2.65 20.07
N THR A 289 -28.04 -1.33 19.94
CA THR A 289 -27.21 -0.72 18.86
C THR A 289 -25.77 -1.25 18.83
N ARG A 290 -25.14 -1.50 19.99
CA ARG A 290 -23.77 -2.01 20.06
C ARG A 290 -23.72 -3.43 19.49
N VAL A 291 -24.63 -4.29 19.93
CA VAL A 291 -24.76 -5.68 19.45
C VAL A 291 -25.01 -5.69 17.94
N ALA A 292 -25.99 -4.92 17.47
CA ALA A 292 -26.34 -4.84 16.05
C ALA A 292 -25.17 -4.36 15.15
N LEU A 293 -24.33 -3.44 15.64
CA LEU A 293 -23.13 -3.00 14.93
C LEU A 293 -22.04 -4.08 14.91
N ILE A 294 -21.82 -4.80 16.01
CA ILE A 294 -20.87 -5.92 16.06
C ILE A 294 -21.28 -7.03 15.08
N ASP A 295 -22.57 -7.39 15.06
CA ASP A 295 -23.09 -8.43 14.17
C ASP A 295 -22.94 -8.05 12.68
N LEU A 296 -23.24 -6.80 12.34
CA LEU A 296 -23.02 -6.28 10.99
C LEU A 296 -21.52 -6.28 10.64
N ALA A 297 -20.64 -5.91 11.58
CA ALA A 297 -19.20 -5.91 11.36
C ALA A 297 -18.68 -7.33 11.04
N HIS A 298 -19.09 -8.34 11.82
CA HIS A 298 -18.74 -9.74 11.56
C HIS A 298 -19.24 -10.22 10.19
N THR A 299 -20.49 -9.89 9.84
CA THR A 299 -21.08 -10.24 8.54
C THR A 299 -20.27 -9.65 7.39
N ARG A 300 -19.89 -8.38 7.50
CA ARG A 300 -19.07 -7.71 6.48
C ARG A 300 -17.64 -8.25 6.43
N GLN A 301 -17.05 -8.61 7.57
CA GLN A 301 -15.73 -9.25 7.61
C GLN A 301 -15.74 -10.58 6.84
N ALA A 302 -16.72 -11.45 7.08
CA ALA A 302 -16.85 -12.72 6.37
C ALA A 302 -16.99 -12.53 4.84
N ALA A 303 -17.77 -11.55 4.39
CA ALA A 303 -17.89 -11.22 2.98
C ALA A 303 -16.56 -10.73 2.37
N ILE A 304 -15.82 -9.90 3.10
CA ILE A 304 -14.49 -9.42 2.69
C ILE A 304 -13.49 -10.58 2.64
N GLU A 305 -13.51 -11.49 3.60
CA GLU A 305 -12.63 -12.66 3.67
C GLU A 305 -12.78 -13.53 2.42
N ALA A 306 -14.02 -13.92 2.07
CA ALA A 306 -14.31 -14.72 0.89
C ALA A 306 -13.76 -14.08 -0.40
N LYS A 307 -14.05 -12.78 -0.59
CA LYS A 307 -13.56 -12.01 -1.74
C LYS A 307 -12.03 -11.91 -1.76
N ALA A 308 -11.42 -11.57 -0.62
CA ALA A 308 -9.98 -11.39 -0.48
C ALA A 308 -9.22 -12.69 -0.73
N LEU A 309 -9.72 -13.82 -0.22
CA LEU A 309 -9.14 -15.14 -0.45
C LEU A 309 -9.19 -15.53 -1.93
N ALA A 310 -10.30 -15.28 -2.64
CA ALA A 310 -10.40 -15.56 -4.06
C ALA A 310 -9.45 -14.66 -4.89
N ALA A 311 -9.43 -13.36 -4.61
CA ALA A 311 -8.54 -12.41 -5.30
C ALA A 311 -7.06 -12.73 -5.04
N GLY A 312 -6.70 -13.01 -3.79
CA GLY A 312 -5.35 -13.35 -3.38
C GLY A 312 -4.81 -14.64 -3.99
N ALA A 313 -5.67 -15.63 -4.22
CA ALA A 313 -5.29 -16.86 -4.91
C ALA A 313 -4.82 -16.57 -6.35
N ARG A 314 -5.55 -15.72 -7.07
CA ARG A 314 -5.22 -15.33 -8.46
C ARG A 314 -3.98 -14.44 -8.52
N ILE A 315 -3.92 -13.40 -7.70
CA ILE A 315 -2.83 -12.41 -7.70
C ILE A 315 -1.48 -13.05 -7.35
N LEU A 316 -1.48 -14.04 -6.45
CA LEU A 316 -0.25 -14.64 -5.91
C LEU A 316 0.03 -16.06 -6.45
N ALA A 317 -0.61 -16.43 -7.56
CA ALA A 317 -0.52 -17.76 -8.16
C ALA A 317 0.88 -18.09 -8.68
N GLU A 318 1.56 -17.13 -9.31
CA GLU A 318 2.89 -17.33 -9.91
C GLU A 318 3.94 -17.70 -8.84
N LYS A 319 4.93 -18.53 -9.19
CA LYS A 319 6.07 -18.77 -8.28
C LYS A 319 6.94 -17.51 -8.21
N SER A 320 7.40 -17.13 -7.01
CA SER A 320 8.08 -15.84 -6.80
C SER A 320 9.38 -15.65 -7.61
N LYS A 321 10.20 -16.69 -7.78
CA LYS A 321 11.45 -16.60 -8.55
C LYS A 321 11.18 -16.39 -10.06
N PRO A 322 10.33 -17.20 -10.72
CA PRO A 322 9.91 -16.95 -12.11
C PRO A 322 9.30 -15.56 -12.33
N MET A 323 8.41 -15.13 -11.43
CA MET A 323 7.79 -13.80 -11.50
C MET A 323 8.85 -12.69 -11.53
N ALA A 324 9.83 -12.77 -10.63
CA ALA A 324 10.91 -11.79 -10.59
C ALA A 324 11.82 -11.86 -11.83
N ALA A 325 12.13 -13.06 -12.32
CA ALA A 325 12.93 -13.25 -13.53
C ALA A 325 12.24 -12.64 -14.77
N ARG A 326 10.91 -12.79 -14.89
CA ARG A 326 10.11 -12.15 -15.94
C ARG A 326 10.23 -10.62 -15.90
N HIS A 327 10.06 -10.02 -14.73
CA HIS A 327 10.23 -8.56 -14.58
C HIS A 327 11.66 -8.09 -14.84
N GLN A 328 12.65 -8.93 -14.48
CA GLN A 328 14.05 -8.67 -14.78
C GLN A 328 14.30 -8.64 -16.30
N ALA A 329 13.72 -9.57 -17.06
CA ALA A 329 13.83 -9.62 -18.51
C ALA A 329 13.13 -8.43 -19.17
N LEU A 330 11.89 -8.12 -18.77
CA LEU A 330 11.13 -6.96 -19.27
C LEU A 330 11.88 -5.65 -19.02
N TYR A 331 12.45 -5.47 -17.83
CA TYR A 331 13.27 -4.29 -17.54
C TYR A 331 14.48 -4.17 -18.48
N LYS A 332 15.15 -5.27 -18.83
CA LYS A 332 16.31 -5.24 -19.75
C LYS A 332 15.88 -4.83 -21.16
N LEU A 333 14.76 -5.36 -21.66
CA LEU A 333 14.18 -4.99 -22.96
C LEU A 333 13.81 -3.51 -22.99
N TRP A 334 13.02 -3.07 -22.00
CA TRP A 334 12.64 -1.67 -21.83
C TRP A 334 13.86 -0.73 -21.79
N ARG A 335 14.95 -1.12 -21.12
CA ARG A 335 16.20 -0.33 -21.11
C ARG A 335 16.90 -0.28 -22.47
N ALA A 336 16.87 -1.36 -23.23
CA ALA A 336 17.47 -1.40 -24.57
C ALA A 336 16.70 -0.52 -25.56
N GLU A 337 15.37 -0.56 -25.52
CA GLU A 337 14.48 0.29 -26.34
C GLU A 337 14.69 1.78 -26.05
N ASN A 338 14.66 2.17 -24.77
CA ASN A 338 14.87 3.56 -24.37
C ASN A 338 16.32 4.04 -24.56
N GLY A 339 17.29 3.12 -24.63
CA GLY A 339 18.68 3.44 -24.94
C GLY A 339 18.91 3.71 -26.44
N LYS A 340 18.09 3.11 -27.31
CA LYS A 340 18.12 3.35 -28.76
C LYS A 340 17.48 4.70 -29.11
N THR A 341 16.33 5.03 -28.53
CA THR A 341 15.66 6.33 -28.75
C THR A 341 16.47 7.52 -28.24
N ALA A 342 17.34 7.35 -27.23
CA ALA A 342 18.22 8.42 -26.76
C ALA A 342 19.51 8.62 -27.60
N LYS A 343 19.83 7.68 -28.50
CA LYS A 343 21.03 7.74 -29.36
C LYS A 343 20.73 8.15 -30.82
N GLY A 344 19.47 8.34 -31.19
CA GLY A 344 19.06 8.78 -32.52
C GLY A 344 18.33 10.12 -32.48
N GLU A 345 19.03 11.21 -32.80
CA GLU A 345 18.43 12.32 -33.53
C GLU A 345 18.26 11.90 -35.00
N THR A 346 17.18 12.38 -35.63
CA THR A 346 16.96 12.52 -37.09
C THR A 346 17.30 11.31 -37.97
N GLY A 347 16.28 10.57 -38.41
CA GLY A 347 16.44 9.63 -39.51
C GLY A 347 15.42 8.49 -39.50
N ASP A 348 14.31 8.76 -40.19
CA ASP A 348 13.38 7.81 -40.80
C ASP A 348 12.64 6.78 -39.92
N THR A 349 11.32 6.84 -40.03
CA THR A 349 10.37 5.87 -39.48
C THR A 349 10.54 4.52 -40.18
N ALA A 350 11.24 3.57 -39.54
CA ALA A 350 11.14 2.16 -39.91
C ALA A 350 9.93 1.51 -39.18
N PRO A 351 9.10 0.70 -39.86
CA PRO A 351 7.85 0.22 -39.31
C PRO A 351 8.09 -0.82 -38.21
N ALA A 352 7.17 -0.85 -37.26
CA ALA A 352 7.07 -1.86 -36.22
C ALA A 352 6.99 -3.26 -36.84
N GLY A 353 7.98 -4.12 -36.59
CA GLY A 353 7.90 -5.52 -36.99
C GLY A 353 9.22 -6.20 -37.32
N SER A 354 10.18 -6.24 -36.40
CA SER A 354 11.10 -7.39 -36.37
C SER A 354 11.08 -7.99 -34.98
N LEU A 355 10.34 -9.09 -34.84
CA LEU A 355 10.48 -9.99 -33.71
C LEU A 355 11.93 -10.50 -33.72
N PRO A 356 12.62 -10.58 -32.57
CA PRO A 356 13.90 -11.27 -32.52
C PRO A 356 13.70 -12.71 -33.00
N PRO A 357 14.68 -13.31 -33.71
CA PRO A 357 14.54 -14.66 -34.25
C PRO A 357 14.24 -15.64 -33.11
N VAL A 358 13.03 -16.19 -33.12
CA VAL A 358 12.59 -17.19 -32.15
C VAL A 358 13.19 -18.53 -32.57
N LYS A 359 14.29 -18.95 -31.95
CA LYS A 359 14.70 -20.36 -32.01
C LYS A 359 13.72 -21.18 -31.15
N GLY A 360 12.65 -21.67 -31.77
CA GLY A 360 11.78 -22.72 -31.20
C GLY A 360 10.27 -22.41 -31.14
N TRP A 361 9.49 -23.48 -31.22
CA TRP A 361 8.02 -23.62 -31.17
C TRP A 361 7.18 -23.06 -32.35
N PHE A 362 7.59 -21.98 -33.01
CA PHE A 362 6.86 -21.42 -34.17
C PHE A 362 7.67 -21.36 -35.47
N ALA A 363 8.68 -22.21 -35.61
CA ALA A 363 9.32 -22.38 -36.92
C ALA A 363 8.35 -23.15 -37.82
N ALA A 364 7.70 -22.44 -38.74
CA ALA A 364 6.93 -23.05 -39.82
C ALA A 364 7.86 -24.02 -40.57
N LYS A 365 7.48 -25.30 -40.61
CA LYS A 365 8.17 -26.26 -41.50
C LYS A 365 7.92 -25.79 -42.94
N PRO A 366 8.96 -25.63 -43.78
CA PRO A 366 8.74 -25.39 -45.20
C PRO A 366 7.96 -26.58 -45.77
N GLY A 367 6.83 -26.28 -46.41
CA GLY A 367 5.98 -27.27 -47.06
C GLY A 367 6.78 -28.03 -48.12
N ARG A 368 6.61 -29.36 -48.15
CA ARG A 368 6.99 -30.15 -49.31
C ARG A 368 6.12 -29.70 -50.47
N ASN A 369 6.71 -29.07 -51.49
CA ASN A 369 6.12 -29.09 -52.82
C ASN A 369 6.06 -30.57 -53.24
N GLY A 370 4.85 -31.10 -53.35
CA GLY A 370 4.61 -32.32 -54.09
C GLY A 370 4.59 -31.95 -55.57
N ASP A 371 5.60 -32.41 -56.30
CA ASP A 371 5.44 -32.68 -57.72
C ASP A 371 4.41 -33.82 -57.85
N ALA A 372 3.37 -33.59 -58.63
CA ALA A 372 2.52 -34.63 -59.16
C ALA A 372 2.12 -34.24 -60.58
N ASP A 373 2.64 -35.02 -61.53
CA ASP A 373 2.23 -35.10 -62.93
C ASP A 373 0.70 -35.11 -63.08
N SER A 374 0.20 -34.29 -64.01
CA SER A 374 -0.75 -34.63 -65.08
C SER A 374 -0.96 -33.44 -66.00
#